data_AF-A0A132B604-F1
#
_entry.id   AF-A0A132B604-F1
#
_cell.length_a   1.000
_cell.length_b   1.000
_cell.length_c   1.000
_cell.angle_alpha   90.00
_cell.angle_beta   90.00
_cell.angle_gamma   90.00
#
_symmetry.space_group_name_H-M   'P 1'
#
loop_
_entity.id
_entity.type
_entity.pdbx_description
1 polymer ?
#
loop_
_entity_poly.entity_id
_entity_poly.type
_entity_poly.pdbx_seq_one_letter_code
_entity_poly.pdbx_strand_id
1 'polypeptide(L)'
;MKTPLPTTTISHDEIVAIITKFYTFLTTYPFLPATAIKTPPSEGWPEEYCDIWRKMGKSEEVVDLLARLPYIDDDNWVWYHDTMPINYTKPLNLRRIKEHYEEKRYVFEPSGVALPPHVFSLTHGKLYGKWVLLDIKARTITELGVLGGVQPAEATEEAKVGGDAWSMYPTRPIKEFFDACQDKMSGKSLVASRNYIRC
;
A
#
# COMPACT_ATOMS: atom_id res chain seq x y z
N MET A 1 -1.99 -39.61 -2.12
CA MET A 1 -1.24 -38.50 -2.74
C MET A 1 -2.14 -37.27 -2.70
N LYS A 2 -1.74 -36.20 -2.01
CA LYS A 2 -2.48 -34.93 -2.04
C LYS A 2 -2.10 -34.22 -3.33
N THR A 3 -3.07 -33.98 -4.20
CA THR A 3 -2.91 -33.14 -5.39
C THR A 3 -2.49 -31.74 -4.95
N PRO A 4 -1.43 -31.13 -5.51
CA PRO A 4 -1.10 -29.75 -5.20
C PRO A 4 -2.24 -28.85 -5.70
N LEU A 5 -2.75 -27.97 -4.83
CA LEU A 5 -3.66 -26.91 -5.25
C LEU A 5 -2.92 -25.99 -6.24
N PRO A 6 -3.54 -25.60 -7.37
CA PRO A 6 -2.94 -24.61 -8.24
C PRO A 6 -2.75 -23.31 -7.46
N THR A 7 -1.49 -22.90 -7.30
CA THR A 7 -1.12 -21.61 -6.72
C THR A 7 -1.33 -20.56 -7.82
N THR A 8 -2.61 -20.24 -8.08
CA THR A 8 -2.95 -19.19 -9.04
C THR A 8 -2.40 -17.88 -8.49
N THR A 9 -1.27 -17.45 -9.03
CA THR A 9 -0.65 -16.17 -8.69
C THR A 9 -1.59 -15.10 -9.24
N ILE A 10 -2.07 -14.19 -8.39
CA ILE A 10 -2.95 -13.10 -8.85
C ILE A 10 -2.24 -12.31 -9.95
N SER A 11 -2.93 -11.76 -10.94
CA SER A 11 -2.35 -10.94 -12.00
C SER A 11 -2.19 -9.48 -11.56
N HIS A 12 -1.51 -8.67 -12.38
CA HIS A 12 -1.46 -7.23 -12.17
C HIS A 12 -2.85 -6.57 -12.28
N ASP A 13 -3.67 -7.01 -13.23
CA ASP A 13 -5.04 -6.51 -13.39
C ASP A 13 -5.91 -6.88 -12.19
N GLU A 14 -5.70 -8.05 -11.60
CA GLU A 14 -6.38 -8.45 -10.37
C GLU A 14 -5.96 -7.57 -9.19
N ILE A 15 -4.68 -7.20 -9.06
CA ILE A 15 -4.23 -6.24 -8.03
C ILE A 15 -4.92 -4.89 -8.22
N VAL A 16 -4.94 -4.36 -9.45
CA VAL A 16 -5.63 -3.10 -9.79
C VAL A 16 -7.11 -3.20 -9.44
N ALA A 17 -7.78 -4.30 -9.80
CA ALA A 17 -9.19 -4.52 -9.50
C ALA A 17 -9.46 -4.57 -7.98
N ILE A 18 -8.61 -5.25 -7.20
CA ILE A 18 -8.73 -5.31 -5.74
C ILE A 18 -8.62 -3.91 -5.12
N ILE A 19 -7.59 -3.14 -5.48
CA ILE A 19 -7.37 -1.79 -4.94
C ILE A 19 -8.50 -0.85 -5.38
N THR A 20 -8.89 -0.91 -6.66
CA THR A 20 -9.99 -0.10 -7.20
C THR A 20 -11.30 -0.39 -6.49
N LYS A 21 -11.62 -1.68 -6.27
CA LYS A 21 -12.79 -2.08 -5.50
C LYS A 21 -12.75 -1.54 -4.08
N PHE A 22 -11.59 -1.59 -3.42
CA PHE A 22 -11.43 -1.04 -2.08
C PHE A 22 -11.60 0.48 -2.05
N TYR A 23 -10.98 1.23 -2.96
CA TYR A 23 -11.15 2.69 -3.02
C TYR A 23 -12.58 3.10 -3.37
N THR A 24 -13.26 2.33 -4.22
CA THR A 24 -14.69 2.52 -4.49
C THR A 24 -15.53 2.20 -3.25
N PHE A 25 -15.17 1.18 -2.48
CA PHE A 25 -15.82 0.91 -1.20
C PHE A 25 -15.66 2.08 -0.21
N LEU A 26 -14.52 2.76 -0.18
CA LEU A 26 -14.32 3.95 0.65
C LEU A 26 -15.28 5.11 0.27
N THR A 27 -15.86 5.10 -0.92
CA THR A 27 -16.87 6.11 -1.31
C THR A 27 -18.29 5.73 -0.87
N THR A 28 -18.47 4.52 -0.36
CA THR A 28 -19.70 4.10 0.32
C THR A 28 -19.58 4.52 1.78
N TYR A 29 -20.61 5.12 2.37
CA TYR A 29 -20.56 5.83 3.68
C TYR A 29 -19.79 7.16 3.61
N PRO A 30 -19.96 8.08 4.59
CA PRO A 30 -19.30 9.40 4.55
C PRO A 30 -17.79 9.33 4.83
N PHE A 31 -17.11 8.25 4.43
CA PHE A 31 -15.68 8.08 4.60
C PHE A 31 -14.88 8.95 3.61
N LEU A 32 -15.25 8.95 2.33
CA LEU A 32 -14.53 9.68 1.28
C LEU A 32 -15.49 10.07 0.13
N PRO A 33 -15.49 11.32 -0.36
CA PRO A 33 -16.28 11.68 -1.54
C PRO A 33 -15.72 10.99 -2.79
N ALA A 34 -16.60 10.52 -3.69
CA ALA A 34 -16.16 9.86 -4.93
C ALA A 34 -15.26 10.74 -5.81
N THR A 35 -15.42 12.06 -5.74
CA THR A 35 -14.57 13.03 -6.44
C THR A 35 -13.13 13.06 -5.96
N ALA A 36 -12.84 12.50 -4.78
CA ALA A 36 -11.47 12.36 -4.28
C ALA A 36 -10.75 11.13 -4.86
N ILE A 37 -11.42 10.27 -5.64
CA ILE A 37 -10.76 9.17 -6.35
C ILE A 37 -10.39 9.63 -7.76
N LYS A 38 -9.09 9.65 -8.06
CA LYS A 38 -8.55 9.81 -9.40
C LYS A 38 -8.34 8.46 -10.05
N THR A 39 -9.13 8.15 -11.06
CA THR A 39 -9.00 6.94 -11.86
C THR A 39 -8.09 7.21 -13.07
N PRO A 40 -7.19 6.28 -13.44
CA PRO A 40 -6.40 6.43 -14.65
C PRO A 40 -7.29 6.48 -15.91
N PRO A 41 -6.83 7.14 -16.99
CA PRO A 41 -7.36 6.92 -18.34
C PRO A 41 -7.33 5.44 -18.75
N SER A 42 -8.04 5.06 -19.82
CA SER A 42 -8.07 3.68 -20.32
C SER A 42 -6.69 3.14 -20.69
N GLU A 43 -5.82 4.00 -21.20
CA GLU A 43 -4.42 3.68 -21.56
C GLU A 43 -3.45 3.75 -20.36
N GLY A 44 -3.95 4.07 -19.16
CA GLY A 44 -3.13 4.37 -17.99
C GLY A 44 -2.77 5.85 -17.84
N TRP A 45 -2.04 6.16 -16.77
CA TRP A 45 -1.47 7.49 -16.55
C TRP A 45 -0.42 7.84 -17.62
N PRO A 46 -0.18 9.14 -17.92
CA PRO A 46 0.77 9.57 -18.95
C PRO A 46 2.18 8.96 -18.80
N GLU A 47 2.82 8.63 -19.92
CA GLU A 47 4.18 8.05 -19.94
C GLU A 47 5.23 8.96 -19.26
N GLU A 48 5.04 10.28 -19.26
CA GLU A 48 5.90 11.20 -18.50
C GLU A 48 5.92 10.85 -17.00
N TYR A 49 4.80 10.35 -16.45
CA TYR A 49 4.75 9.94 -15.05
C TYR A 49 5.54 8.65 -14.84
N CYS A 50 5.47 7.71 -15.79
CA CYS A 50 6.27 6.47 -15.79
C CYS A 50 7.77 6.78 -15.77
N ASP A 51 8.24 7.69 -16.64
CA ASP A 51 9.63 8.15 -16.66
C ASP A 51 10.08 8.78 -15.34
N ILE A 52 9.18 9.53 -14.69
CA ILE A 52 9.43 10.07 -13.36
C ILE A 52 9.53 8.94 -12.33
N TRP A 53 8.60 7.99 -12.32
CA TRP A 53 8.57 6.90 -11.35
C TRP A 53 9.77 5.94 -11.48
N ARG A 54 10.32 5.76 -12.68
CA ARG A 54 11.58 5.00 -12.89
C ARG A 54 12.76 5.58 -12.09
N LYS A 55 12.77 6.88 -11.83
CA LYS A 55 13.80 7.54 -10.99
C LYS A 55 13.80 7.09 -9.54
N MET A 56 12.72 6.43 -9.09
CA MET A 56 12.66 5.82 -7.75
C MET A 56 13.46 4.51 -7.65
N GLY A 57 14.05 4.02 -8.75
CA GLY A 57 14.76 2.74 -8.78
C GLY A 57 13.83 1.52 -8.67
N LYS A 58 12.55 1.68 -9.01
CA LYS A 58 11.55 0.60 -9.01
C LYS A 58 11.60 -0.22 -10.30
N SER A 59 11.14 -1.47 -10.25
CA SER A 59 11.06 -2.33 -11.43
C SER A 59 9.98 -1.82 -12.39
N GLU A 60 10.10 -2.14 -13.68
CA GLU A 60 9.05 -1.81 -14.67
C GLU A 60 7.69 -2.39 -14.26
N GLU A 61 7.67 -3.56 -13.60
CA GLU A 61 6.43 -4.15 -13.06
C GLU A 61 5.72 -3.23 -12.05
N VAL A 62 6.47 -2.50 -11.21
CA VAL A 62 5.93 -1.50 -10.29
C VAL A 62 5.45 -0.28 -11.05
N VAL A 63 6.22 0.20 -12.03
CA VAL A 63 5.85 1.36 -12.86
C VAL A 63 4.55 1.09 -13.63
N ASP A 64 4.44 -0.09 -14.26
CA ASP A 64 3.25 -0.57 -14.96
C ASP A 64 2.04 -0.72 -14.04
N LEU A 65 2.27 -1.06 -12.77
CA LEU A 65 1.20 -1.13 -11.78
C LEU A 65 0.76 0.27 -11.36
N LEU A 66 1.70 1.16 -11.01
CA LEU A 66 1.41 2.56 -10.65
C LEU A 66 0.64 3.28 -11.77
N ALA A 67 1.00 3.04 -13.04
CA ALA A 67 0.31 3.61 -14.20
C ALA A 67 -1.17 3.23 -14.31
N ARG A 68 -1.59 2.12 -13.70
CA ARG A 68 -2.96 1.59 -13.76
C ARG A 68 -3.72 1.70 -12.43
N LEU A 69 -3.09 2.19 -11.36
CA LEU A 69 -3.77 2.34 -10.07
C LEU A 69 -4.61 3.62 -10.01
N PRO A 70 -5.81 3.57 -9.39
CA PRO A 70 -6.47 4.77 -8.93
C PRO A 70 -5.73 5.34 -7.71
N TYR A 71 -5.89 6.64 -7.48
CA TYR A 71 -5.30 7.33 -6.33
C TYR A 71 -6.34 8.14 -5.56
N ILE A 72 -6.20 8.18 -4.24
CA ILE A 72 -6.96 9.10 -3.38
C ILE A 72 -6.25 10.46 -3.42
N ASP A 73 -6.96 11.49 -3.85
CA ASP A 73 -6.47 12.87 -4.00
C ASP A 73 -7.20 13.82 -3.03
N ASP A 74 -7.09 13.52 -1.74
CA ASP A 74 -7.56 14.37 -0.66
C ASP A 74 -6.51 14.40 0.45
N ASP A 75 -5.89 15.57 0.66
CA ASP A 75 -4.83 15.77 1.66
C ASP A 75 -5.33 15.68 3.11
N ASN A 76 -6.64 15.85 3.32
CA ASN A 76 -7.25 15.79 4.64
C ASN A 76 -7.74 14.38 4.98
N TRP A 77 -7.83 13.51 3.98
CA TRP A 77 -8.29 12.14 4.20
C TRP A 77 -7.17 11.25 4.74
N VAL A 78 -7.50 10.46 5.75
CA VAL A 78 -6.60 9.52 6.40
C VAL A 78 -7.24 8.14 6.42
N TRP A 79 -6.47 7.10 6.06
CA TRP A 79 -6.95 5.72 6.05
C TRP A 79 -7.13 5.21 7.48
N TYR A 80 -6.13 5.48 8.31
CA TYR A 80 -6.11 5.29 9.75
C TYR A 80 -5.46 6.51 10.39
N HIS A 81 -5.52 6.61 11.72
CA HIS A 81 -4.74 7.62 12.44
C HIS A 81 -3.29 7.64 11.93
N ASP A 82 -2.77 8.82 11.60
CA ASP A 82 -1.43 9.05 11.06
C ASP A 82 -1.07 8.30 9.75
N THR A 83 -2.05 7.76 9.03
CA THR A 83 -1.83 6.97 7.80
C THR A 83 -2.44 7.67 6.59
N MET A 84 -1.61 8.36 5.81
CA MET A 84 -2.05 9.15 4.65
C MET A 84 -1.85 8.38 3.35
N PRO A 85 -2.80 8.38 2.39
CA PRO A 85 -2.58 7.75 1.10
C PRO A 85 -1.49 8.48 0.30
N ILE A 86 -0.72 7.74 -0.50
CA ILE A 86 0.23 8.33 -1.45
C ILE A 86 -0.43 8.42 -2.83
N ASN A 87 -0.65 9.65 -3.29
CA ASN A 87 -1.00 9.91 -4.69
C ASN A 87 0.27 10.19 -5.50
N TYR A 88 0.72 9.20 -6.28
CA TYR A 88 1.92 9.31 -7.12
C TYR A 88 1.75 10.24 -8.34
N THR A 89 0.50 10.58 -8.70
CA THR A 89 0.18 11.49 -9.81
C THR A 89 0.09 12.96 -9.39
N LYS A 90 0.17 13.24 -8.08
CA LYS A 90 0.05 14.60 -7.57
C LYS A 90 1.24 15.44 -8.07
N PRO A 91 1.02 16.67 -8.60
CA PRO A 91 2.11 17.49 -9.16
C PRO A 91 3.30 17.69 -8.22
N LEU A 92 3.03 17.88 -6.92
CA LEU A 92 4.08 18.00 -5.91
C LEU A 92 4.89 16.71 -5.74
N ASN A 93 4.23 15.54 -5.79
CA ASN A 93 4.92 14.25 -5.67
C ASN A 93 5.71 13.92 -6.93
N LEU A 94 5.14 14.18 -8.12
CA LEU A 94 5.87 14.08 -9.39
C LEU A 94 7.14 14.95 -9.39
N ARG A 95 7.03 16.21 -8.94
CA ARG A 95 8.19 17.10 -8.79
C ARG A 95 9.22 16.56 -7.80
N ARG A 96 8.79 16.10 -6.62
CA ARG A 96 9.66 15.51 -5.60
C ARG A 96 10.44 14.32 -6.16
N ILE A 97 9.80 13.43 -6.91
CA ILE A 97 10.45 12.28 -7.53
C ILE A 97 11.38 12.72 -8.67
N LYS A 98 10.92 13.64 -9.53
CA LYS A 98 11.67 14.09 -10.72
C LYS A 98 12.98 14.79 -10.36
N GLU A 99 12.95 15.64 -9.34
CA GLU A 99 14.03 16.59 -9.02
C GLU A 99 14.79 16.24 -7.73
N HIS A 100 14.14 15.61 -6.75
CA HIS A 100 14.63 15.52 -5.38
C HIS A 100 14.34 14.16 -4.72
N TYR A 101 14.34 13.05 -5.49
CA TYR A 101 13.87 11.77 -4.96
C TYR A 101 14.61 11.34 -3.71
N GLU A 102 15.95 11.36 -3.71
CA GLU A 102 16.75 10.95 -2.54
C GLU A 102 16.43 11.78 -1.28
N GLU A 103 16.38 13.10 -1.41
CA GLU A 103 16.04 14.00 -0.29
C GLU A 103 14.59 13.86 0.17
N LYS A 104 13.68 13.46 -0.72
CA LYS A 104 12.23 13.36 -0.49
C LYS A 104 11.75 11.92 -0.39
N ARG A 105 12.66 10.95 -0.33
CA ARG A 105 12.37 9.51 -0.26
C ARG A 105 11.48 9.18 0.93
N TYR A 106 11.66 9.88 2.06
CA TYR A 106 10.85 9.74 3.27
C TYR A 106 9.34 9.98 3.08
N VAL A 107 8.92 10.56 1.96
CA VAL A 107 7.49 10.72 1.59
C VAL A 107 6.92 9.42 1.02
N PHE A 108 7.76 8.64 0.33
CA PHE A 108 7.37 7.46 -0.43
C PHE A 108 7.80 6.15 0.24
N GLU A 109 8.79 6.20 1.13
CA GLU A 109 9.34 5.04 1.81
C GLU A 109 9.62 5.31 3.30
N PRO A 110 9.53 4.29 4.17
CA PRO A 110 9.87 4.44 5.58
C PRO A 110 11.35 4.83 5.76
N SER A 111 11.62 5.78 6.65
CA SER A 111 13.00 6.20 6.98
C SER A 111 13.84 5.04 7.49
N GLY A 112 15.08 4.93 7.01
CA GLY A 112 16.01 3.86 7.42
C GLY A 112 15.70 2.49 6.82
N VAL A 113 14.72 2.39 5.93
CA VAL A 113 14.37 1.16 5.22
C VAL A 113 14.72 1.31 3.75
N ALA A 114 15.39 0.30 3.19
CA ALA A 114 15.68 0.24 1.76
C ALA A 114 14.67 -0.71 1.09
N LEU A 115 13.60 -0.16 0.51
CA LEU A 115 12.62 -0.99 -0.21
C LEU A 115 13.23 -1.51 -1.51
N PRO A 116 13.15 -2.82 -1.80
CA PRO A 116 13.66 -3.36 -3.05
C PRO A 116 12.81 -2.87 -4.24
N PRO A 117 13.31 -2.99 -5.49
CA PRO A 117 12.64 -2.44 -6.67
C PRO A 117 11.20 -2.91 -6.91
N HIS A 118 10.82 -4.07 -6.38
CA HIS A 118 9.50 -4.68 -6.55
C HIS A 118 8.49 -4.35 -5.43
N VAL A 119 8.88 -3.48 -4.49
CA VAL A 119 8.06 -3.05 -3.35
C VAL A 119 7.87 -1.54 -3.37
N PHE A 120 6.64 -1.09 -3.15
CA PHE A 120 6.31 0.34 -3.03
C PHE A 120 5.22 0.57 -1.98
N SER A 121 5.11 1.81 -1.50
CA SER A 121 4.15 2.17 -0.46
C SER A 121 2.84 2.70 -1.05
N LEU A 122 1.71 2.22 -0.55
CA LEU A 122 0.38 2.81 -0.81
C LEU A 122 0.07 3.98 0.11
N THR A 123 0.71 4.04 1.28
CA THR A 123 0.48 5.05 2.31
C THR A 123 1.81 5.58 2.86
N HIS A 124 1.78 6.83 3.32
CA HIS A 124 2.79 7.44 4.16
C HIS A 124 2.34 7.33 5.63
N GLY A 125 3.04 6.51 6.40
CA GLY A 125 2.83 6.39 7.84
C GLY A 125 3.69 7.38 8.61
N LYS A 126 3.06 8.28 9.38
CA LYS A 126 3.80 9.11 10.36
C LYS A 126 4.13 8.27 11.62
N LEU A 127 4.38 8.92 12.75
CA LEU A 127 4.83 8.29 14.00
C LEU A 127 4.00 7.07 14.42
N TYR A 128 2.67 7.21 14.47
CA TYR A 128 1.75 6.11 14.81
C TYR A 128 1.05 5.49 13.61
N GLY A 129 1.37 5.97 12.42
CA GLY A 129 0.76 5.55 11.17
C GLY A 129 1.33 4.23 10.64
N LYS A 130 0.70 3.74 9.59
CA LYS A 130 1.11 2.53 8.88
C LYS A 130 1.60 2.87 7.48
N TRP A 131 2.79 2.39 7.16
CA TRP A 131 3.24 2.17 5.81
C TRP A 131 2.64 0.86 5.31
N VAL A 132 1.74 0.96 4.34
CA VAL A 132 1.15 -0.18 3.65
C VAL A 132 2.02 -0.47 2.44
N LEU A 133 2.95 -1.41 2.59
CA LEU A 133 3.93 -1.78 1.57
C LEU A 133 3.36 -2.90 0.71
N LEU A 134 3.30 -2.70 -0.60
CA LEU A 134 2.86 -3.71 -1.57
C LEU A 134 4.07 -4.36 -2.21
N ASP A 135 4.21 -5.68 -2.00
CA ASP A 135 5.19 -6.53 -2.65
C ASP A 135 4.55 -7.24 -3.85
N ILE A 136 4.93 -6.82 -5.06
CA ILE A 136 4.39 -7.40 -6.30
C ILE A 136 4.90 -8.82 -6.52
N LYS A 137 6.11 -9.18 -6.07
CA LYS A 137 6.66 -10.53 -6.26
C LYS A 137 5.99 -11.53 -5.33
N ALA A 138 5.88 -11.20 -4.05
CA ALA A 138 5.26 -12.05 -3.05
C ALA A 138 3.72 -12.01 -3.12
N ARG A 139 3.13 -11.01 -3.78
CA ARG A 139 1.67 -10.76 -3.84
C ARG A 139 1.07 -10.49 -2.47
N THR A 140 1.81 -9.74 -1.68
CA THR A 140 1.44 -9.46 -0.29
C THR A 140 1.49 -7.98 0.05
N ILE A 141 0.86 -7.66 1.18
CA ILE A 141 0.90 -6.37 1.84
C ILE A 141 1.58 -6.56 3.19
N THR A 142 2.54 -5.69 3.49
CA THR A 142 3.19 -5.56 4.79
C THR A 142 2.76 -4.25 5.45
N GLU A 143 2.23 -4.32 6.68
CA GLU A 143 1.87 -3.14 7.47
C GLU A 143 3.01 -2.77 8.43
N LEU A 144 3.89 -1.87 8.00
CA LEU A 144 5.00 -1.38 8.82
C LEU A 144 4.58 -0.13 9.60
N GLY A 145 4.74 -0.14 10.93
CA GLY A 145 4.51 1.06 11.75
C GLY A 145 5.77 1.47 12.48
N VAL A 146 6.07 2.78 12.48
CA VAL A 146 7.31 3.32 13.06
C VAL A 146 7.32 3.19 14.58
N LEU A 147 6.28 3.72 15.25
CA LEU A 147 6.11 3.61 16.72
C LEU A 147 4.80 2.91 17.11
N GLY A 148 4.08 2.30 16.15
CA GLY A 148 2.74 1.75 16.36
C GLY A 148 2.50 0.37 15.72
N GLY A 149 1.67 -0.45 16.38
CA GLY A 149 1.21 -1.78 15.96
C GLY A 149 2.23 -2.91 16.11
N VAL A 150 1.97 -4.06 15.48
CA VAL A 150 2.77 -5.29 15.64
C VAL A 150 4.17 -5.07 15.06
N GLN A 151 5.17 -5.06 15.95
CA GLN A 151 6.57 -5.06 15.56
C GLN A 151 7.03 -6.50 15.31
N PRO A 152 8.01 -6.72 14.42
CA PRO A 152 8.63 -8.04 14.30
C PRO A 152 9.18 -8.45 15.66
N ALA A 153 9.01 -9.74 16.01
CA ALA A 153 9.38 -10.23 17.34
C ALA A 153 10.85 -9.94 17.65
N GLU A 154 11.74 -10.10 16.67
CA GLU A 154 13.16 -9.75 16.77
C GLU A 154 13.70 -9.42 15.36
N ALA A 155 13.88 -8.13 15.05
CA ALA A 155 14.67 -7.75 13.89
C ALA A 155 16.16 -7.88 14.24
N THR A 156 16.91 -8.73 13.55
CA THR A 156 18.35 -8.84 13.81
C THR A 156 19.05 -7.52 13.47
N GLU A 157 20.13 -7.19 14.18
CA GLU A 157 20.89 -5.96 13.92
C GLU A 157 21.43 -5.93 12.48
N GLU A 158 21.77 -7.10 11.89
CA GLU A 158 22.19 -7.18 10.49
C GLU A 158 21.09 -6.78 9.51
N ALA A 159 19.84 -7.19 9.78
CA ALA A 159 18.71 -6.84 8.91
C ALA A 159 18.25 -5.38 9.08
N LYS A 160 18.49 -4.77 10.24
CA LYS A 160 18.34 -3.31 10.44
C LYS A 160 19.40 -2.53 9.67
N VAL A 161 20.65 -2.98 9.70
CA VAL A 161 21.78 -2.35 8.99
C VAL A 161 21.68 -2.55 7.47
N GLY A 162 21.17 -3.69 7.01
CA GLY A 162 20.98 -4.01 5.59
C GLY A 162 19.75 -3.37 4.94
N GLY A 163 18.87 -2.72 5.71
CA GLY A 163 17.64 -2.11 5.19
C GLY A 163 16.50 -3.08 4.86
N ASP A 164 16.70 -4.39 5.08
CA ASP A 164 15.73 -5.47 4.83
C ASP A 164 14.74 -5.70 5.99
N ALA A 165 14.83 -4.88 7.05
CA ALA A 165 13.99 -5.00 8.23
C ALA A 165 12.48 -5.01 7.96
N TRP A 166 12.04 -4.40 6.85
CA TRP A 166 10.65 -4.41 6.43
C TRP A 166 10.10 -5.81 6.15
N SER A 167 10.94 -6.74 5.65
CA SER A 167 10.53 -8.10 5.27
C SER A 167 10.24 -8.99 6.48
N MET A 168 10.67 -8.58 7.69
CA MET A 168 10.39 -9.28 8.93
C MET A 168 9.02 -8.92 9.54
N TYR A 169 8.38 -7.85 9.06
CA TYR A 169 7.04 -7.49 9.51
C TYR A 169 6.02 -8.52 8.99
N PRO A 170 4.97 -8.83 9.77
CA PRO A 170 3.92 -9.71 9.31
C PRO A 170 3.31 -9.21 7.99
N THR A 171 3.24 -10.11 7.02
CA THR A 171 2.70 -9.85 5.69
C THR A 171 1.41 -10.66 5.47
N ARG A 172 0.52 -10.17 4.60
CA ARG A 172 -0.74 -10.84 4.24
C ARG A 172 -0.95 -10.84 2.73
N PRO A 173 -1.61 -11.85 2.14
CA PRO A 173 -2.01 -11.79 0.74
C PRO A 173 -2.81 -10.53 0.42
N ILE A 174 -2.54 -9.89 -0.72
CA ILE A 174 -3.14 -8.58 -1.10
C ILE A 174 -4.66 -8.59 -0.93
N LYS A 175 -5.34 -9.62 -1.45
CA LYS A 175 -6.80 -9.74 -1.36
C LYS A 175 -7.29 -9.82 0.08
N GLU A 176 -6.66 -10.66 0.90
CA GLU A 176 -7.03 -10.85 2.30
C GLU A 176 -6.84 -9.57 3.12
N PHE A 177 -5.77 -8.81 2.85
CA PHE A 177 -5.55 -7.52 3.49
C PHE A 177 -6.71 -6.55 3.21
N PHE A 178 -7.10 -6.38 1.94
CA PHE A 178 -8.16 -5.46 1.57
C PHE A 178 -9.55 -5.91 2.03
N ASP A 179 -9.85 -7.21 1.98
CA ASP A 179 -11.09 -7.77 2.52
C ASP A 179 -11.19 -7.51 4.04
N ALA A 180 -10.11 -7.74 4.79
CA ALA A 180 -10.08 -7.45 6.22
C ALA A 180 -10.27 -5.96 6.53
N CYS A 181 -9.72 -5.06 5.70
CA CYS A 181 -9.96 -3.62 5.82
C CYS A 181 -11.45 -3.27 5.63
N GLN A 182 -12.10 -3.84 4.62
CA GLN A 182 -13.54 -3.63 4.38
C GLN A 182 -14.39 -4.18 5.53
N ASP A 183 -14.07 -5.36 6.05
CA ASP A 183 -14.80 -5.97 7.17
C ASP A 183 -14.65 -5.16 8.46
N LYS A 184 -13.48 -4.57 8.69
CA LYS A 184 -13.25 -3.66 9.83
C LYS A 184 -14.05 -2.38 9.68
N MET A 185 -14.01 -1.74 8.51
CA MET A 185 -14.71 -0.46 8.26
C MET A 185 -16.23 -0.60 8.21
N SER A 186 -16.74 -1.74 7.74
CA SER A 186 -18.18 -2.05 7.76
C SER A 186 -18.70 -2.53 9.12
N GLY A 187 -17.83 -2.59 10.15
CA GLY A 187 -18.20 -3.04 11.49
C GLY A 187 -18.44 -4.54 11.64
N LYS A 188 -18.28 -5.34 10.57
CA LYS A 188 -18.40 -6.82 10.63
C LYS A 188 -17.38 -7.45 11.57
N SER A 189 -16.19 -6.86 11.68
CA SER A 189 -15.16 -7.26 12.65
C SER A 189 -15.61 -7.12 14.12
N LEU A 190 -16.48 -6.14 14.42
CA LEU A 190 -17.05 -5.92 15.75
C LEU A 190 -18.22 -6.88 16.06
N VAL A 191 -18.95 -7.34 15.03
CA VAL A 191 -20.05 -8.31 15.18
C VAL A 191 -19.50 -9.70 15.50
N ALA A 192 -18.40 -10.10 14.86
CA ALA A 192 -17.72 -11.37 15.14
C ALA A 192 -17.20 -11.46 16.58
N SER A 193 -16.72 -10.34 17.14
CA SER A 193 -16.22 -10.25 18.52
C SER A 193 -17.33 -10.08 19.58
N ARG A 194 -18.51 -9.55 19.21
CA ARG A 194 -19.69 -9.54 20.10
C ARG A 194 -20.32 -10.92 20.31
N ASN A 195 -20.17 -11.85 19.37
CA ASN A 195 -20.70 -13.21 19.52
C ASN A 195 -19.90 -14.10 20.49
N TYR A 196 -18.78 -13.60 21.04
CA TYR A 196 -17.99 -14.28 22.07
C TYR A 196 -18.29 -13.82 23.51
N ILE A 197 -19.21 -12.87 23.71
CA ILE A 197 -19.68 -12.46 25.05
C ILE A 197 -21.18 -12.71 25.14
N ARG A 198 -21.54 -13.99 25.27
CA ARG A 198 -22.76 -14.43 25.94
C ARG A 198 -22.39 -15.56 26.89
N CYS A 199 -22.03 -15.17 28.11
CA CYS A 199 -22.25 -15.94 29.32
C CYS A 199 -23.06 -15.05 30.26
#